data_AF-A0A0A1SVH6-F1
#
_entry.id   AF-A0A0A1SVH6-F1
#
_cell.length_a   1.000
_cell.length_b   1.000
_cell.length_c   1.000
_cell.angle_alpha   90.00
_cell.angle_beta   90.00
_cell.angle_gamma   90.00
#
_symmetry.space_group_name_H-M   'P 1'
#
loop_
_entity.id
_entity.type
_entity.pdbx_description
1 polymer ?
#
loop_
_entity_poly.entity_id
_entity_poly.type
_entity_poly.pdbx_seq_one_letter_code
_entity_poly.pdbx_strand_id
1 'polypeptide(L)'
;MLSMAAVSTAQPSLWARAISDYKCGDQTITAAQITASIAQSRVIAARPPGPNGERPAYPKTFGNNCVGGKCFNVADTLTEFPITTPVWDNARPGRFRVITRAQGFVGVTDKVDGRIGQVQRCETVGAAATREKKEAKEKEEQERAAKDKAAKDKEIREKAIKDKEAKEAAAREQALKNKAAKEQAEKDKAAKDKAKNKNNGQGSGTGKDKGKGKGKGKGKGKV
;
A
#
# COMPACT_ATOMS: atom_id res chain seq x y z
N MET A 1 -6.04 53.75 -51.34
CA MET A 1 -6.31 52.31 -51.33
C MET A 1 -5.48 51.68 -50.22
N LEU A 2 -6.06 51.49 -49.03
CA LEU A 2 -5.41 50.76 -47.93
C LEU A 2 -5.71 49.27 -48.14
N SER A 3 -4.69 48.48 -48.45
CA SER A 3 -4.81 47.02 -48.57
C SER A 3 -4.69 46.41 -47.18
N MET A 4 -5.79 45.95 -46.61
CA MET A 4 -5.78 45.18 -45.36
C MET A 4 -5.30 43.76 -45.67
N ALA A 5 -4.08 43.44 -45.27
CA ALA A 5 -3.56 42.08 -45.30
C ALA A 5 -4.42 41.19 -44.39
N ALA A 6 -5.07 40.18 -45.00
CA ALA A 6 -5.84 39.18 -44.29
C ALA A 6 -4.90 38.34 -43.40
N VAL A 7 -5.01 38.52 -42.09
CA VAL A 7 -4.40 37.65 -41.09
C VAL A 7 -5.13 36.30 -41.18
N SER A 8 -4.51 35.35 -41.89
CA SER A 8 -4.97 33.97 -41.93
C SER A 8 -4.79 33.34 -40.55
N THR A 9 -5.88 33.27 -39.78
CA THR A 9 -5.94 32.48 -38.54
C THR A 9 -6.00 31.02 -38.91
N ALA A 10 -4.86 30.44 -39.29
CA ALA A 10 -4.72 29.01 -39.49
C ALA A 10 -5.18 28.30 -38.20
N GLN A 11 -6.24 27.51 -38.29
CA GLN A 11 -6.75 26.73 -37.16
C GLN A 11 -5.60 25.85 -36.66
N PRO A 12 -5.28 25.88 -35.34
CA PRO A 12 -4.27 25.00 -34.79
C PRO A 12 -4.71 23.57 -35.06
N SER A 13 -3.89 22.83 -35.81
CA SER A 13 -4.17 21.44 -36.10
C SER A 13 -4.37 20.70 -34.77
N LEU A 14 -5.45 19.93 -34.68
CA LEU A 14 -5.95 19.21 -33.49
C LEU A 14 -4.94 18.23 -32.85
N TRP A 15 -3.70 18.21 -33.31
CA TRP A 15 -2.63 17.31 -32.91
C TRP A 15 -1.48 18.00 -32.19
N ALA A 16 -1.47 19.34 -32.12
CA ALA A 16 -0.53 20.07 -31.30
C ALA A 16 -0.97 19.97 -29.83
N ARG A 17 -0.33 19.08 -29.06
CA ARG A 17 -0.50 19.08 -27.60
C ARG A 17 -0.13 20.45 -27.07
N ALA A 18 -1.05 21.08 -26.37
CA ALA A 18 -0.78 22.34 -25.70
C ALA A 18 0.41 22.17 -24.75
N ILE A 19 1.39 23.06 -24.87
CA ILE A 19 2.49 23.13 -23.92
C ILE A 19 1.90 23.60 -22.58
N SER A 20 2.13 22.82 -21.54
CA SER A 20 1.64 23.05 -20.18
C SER A 20 2.77 22.81 -19.19
N ASP A 21 2.51 23.04 -17.90
CA ASP A 21 3.47 22.74 -16.85
C ASP A 21 3.55 21.23 -16.60
N TYR A 22 4.78 20.75 -16.38
CA TYR A 22 5.07 19.34 -16.10
C TYR A 22 5.70 19.16 -14.74
N LYS A 23 5.30 18.11 -14.02
CA LYS A 23 5.91 17.63 -12.79
C LYS A 23 6.89 16.49 -13.12
N CYS A 24 8.16 16.71 -12.82
CA CYS A 24 9.28 15.82 -13.07
C CYS A 24 9.95 15.45 -11.73
N GLY A 25 9.40 14.44 -11.04
CA GLY A 25 9.74 14.18 -9.63
C GLY A 25 9.30 15.37 -8.77
N ASP A 26 10.24 15.95 -8.02
CA ASP A 26 9.97 17.10 -7.14
C ASP A 26 10.04 18.46 -7.84
N GLN A 27 10.43 18.50 -9.13
CA GLN A 27 10.57 19.74 -9.88
C GLN A 27 9.39 19.99 -10.80
N THR A 28 8.96 21.24 -10.87
CA THR A 28 7.98 21.70 -11.86
C THR A 28 8.72 22.40 -12.99
N ILE A 29 8.52 21.89 -14.21
CA ILE A 29 9.03 22.48 -15.44
C ILE A 29 7.90 23.27 -16.07
N THR A 30 8.08 24.59 -16.15
CA THR A 30 7.04 25.51 -16.63
C THR A 30 6.89 25.46 -18.15
N ALA A 31 5.70 25.79 -18.64
CA ALA A 31 5.40 25.94 -20.06
C ALA A 31 6.35 26.96 -20.74
N ALA A 32 6.74 28.02 -20.03
CA ALA A 32 7.69 29.02 -20.50
C ALA A 32 9.09 28.42 -20.73
N GLN A 33 9.61 27.65 -19.77
CA GLN A 33 10.91 26.97 -19.92
C GLN A 33 10.89 25.98 -21.09
N ILE A 34 9.81 25.21 -21.23
CA ILE A 34 9.64 24.26 -22.34
C ILE A 34 9.65 25.00 -23.68
N THR A 35 8.88 26.08 -23.78
CA THR A 35 8.77 26.89 -25.00
C THR A 35 10.13 27.49 -25.37
N ALA A 36 10.85 28.05 -24.40
CA ALA A 36 12.17 28.63 -24.61
C ALA A 36 13.20 27.58 -25.06
N SER A 37 13.20 26.39 -24.45
CA SER A 37 14.05 25.27 -24.86
C SER A 37 13.73 24.77 -26.27
N ILE A 38 12.46 24.68 -26.66
CA ILE A 38 12.07 24.31 -28.03
C ILE A 38 12.55 25.35 -29.04
N ALA A 39 12.37 26.63 -28.73
CA ALA A 39 12.83 27.72 -29.60
C ALA A 39 14.35 27.65 -29.79
N GLN A 40 15.11 27.52 -28.71
CA GLN A 40 16.57 27.39 -28.77
C GLN A 40 17.01 26.13 -29.53
N SER A 41 16.32 25.01 -29.34
CA SER A 41 16.59 23.77 -30.07
C SER A 41 16.53 23.98 -31.58
N ARG A 42 15.53 24.72 -32.07
CA ARG A 42 15.38 25.05 -33.49
C ARG A 42 16.48 25.97 -33.98
N VAL A 43 16.84 27.00 -33.19
CA VAL A 43 17.94 27.92 -33.52
C VAL A 43 19.25 27.15 -33.67
N ILE A 44 19.56 26.26 -32.74
CA ILE A 44 20.81 25.47 -32.77
C ILE A 44 20.79 24.45 -33.93
N ALA A 45 19.66 23.80 -34.20
CA ALA A 45 19.52 22.86 -35.31
C ALA A 45 19.71 23.51 -36.69
N ALA A 46 19.35 24.78 -36.82
CA ALA A 46 19.47 25.54 -38.06
C ALA A 46 20.88 26.10 -38.32
N ARG A 47 21.79 26.02 -37.33
CA ARG A 47 23.17 26.49 -37.51
C ARG A 47 23.90 25.61 -38.53
N PRO A 48 24.67 26.21 -39.46
CA PRO A 48 25.57 25.42 -40.30
C PRO A 48 26.59 24.69 -39.42
N PRO A 49 27.12 23.54 -39.88
CA PRO A 49 28.26 22.91 -39.22
C PRO A 49 29.41 23.90 -39.04
N GLY A 50 30.17 23.75 -37.96
CA GLY A 50 31.36 24.57 -37.73
C GLY A 50 32.43 24.37 -38.82
N PRO A 51 33.54 25.13 -38.80
CA PRO A 51 34.62 25.03 -39.78
C PRO A 51 35.21 23.62 -39.91
N ASN A 52 35.15 22.83 -38.84
CA ASN A 52 35.58 21.42 -38.80
C ASN A 52 34.46 20.41 -39.12
N GLY A 53 33.29 20.87 -39.56
CA GLY A 53 32.11 20.02 -39.73
C GLY A 53 31.43 19.59 -38.42
N GLU A 54 31.92 20.06 -37.27
CA GLU A 54 31.35 19.74 -35.96
C GLU A 54 29.92 20.27 -35.82
N ARG A 55 29.03 19.41 -35.33
CA ARG A 55 27.66 19.76 -34.99
C ARG A 55 27.51 19.87 -33.47
N PRO A 56 26.62 20.74 -32.97
CA PRO A 56 26.32 20.80 -31.56
C PRO A 56 25.76 19.45 -31.07
N ALA A 57 26.03 19.10 -29.82
CA ALA A 57 25.60 17.82 -29.23
C ALA A 57 24.07 17.66 -29.15
N TYR A 58 23.34 18.79 -29.23
CA TYR A 58 21.88 18.84 -29.24
C TYR A 58 21.39 19.85 -30.30
N PRO A 59 20.16 19.71 -30.81
CA PRO A 59 19.26 18.58 -30.57
C PRO A 59 19.79 17.27 -31.17
N LYS A 60 19.40 16.14 -30.56
CA LYS A 60 19.77 14.81 -31.05
C LYS A 60 18.61 13.84 -30.97
N THR A 61 18.73 12.71 -31.66
CA THR A 61 17.70 11.66 -31.66
C THR A 61 17.46 11.11 -30.26
N PHE A 62 16.19 10.99 -29.88
CA PHE A 62 15.73 10.41 -28.64
C PHE A 62 15.22 8.98 -28.87
N GLY A 63 15.85 7.99 -28.22
CA GLY A 63 15.54 6.57 -28.42
C GLY A 63 14.17 6.11 -27.90
N ASN A 64 13.44 6.97 -27.21
CA ASN A 64 12.09 6.71 -26.67
C ASN A 64 12.02 5.53 -25.68
N ASN A 65 13.11 5.21 -24.99
CA ASN A 65 13.15 4.14 -23.98
C ASN A 65 13.06 4.76 -22.59
N CYS A 66 11.99 4.47 -21.87
CA CYS A 66 11.75 4.89 -20.49
C CYS A 66 11.82 3.71 -19.52
N VAL A 67 11.91 4.02 -18.22
CA VAL A 67 11.66 3.03 -17.17
C VAL A 67 10.27 2.41 -17.40
N GLY A 68 10.24 1.09 -17.58
CA GLY A 68 8.99 0.34 -17.82
C GLY A 68 8.49 0.30 -19.26
N GLY A 69 9.26 0.77 -20.26
CA GLY A 69 8.91 0.59 -21.68
C GLY A 69 9.15 1.83 -22.54
N LYS A 70 8.20 2.17 -23.43
CA LYS A 70 8.29 3.37 -24.26
C LYS A 70 7.78 4.61 -23.52
N CYS A 71 8.48 5.74 -23.64
CA CYS A 71 8.05 6.99 -23.00
C CYS A 71 6.77 7.55 -23.64
N PHE A 72 6.73 7.49 -24.97
CA PHE A 72 5.66 8.04 -25.79
C PHE A 72 5.21 6.98 -26.81
N ASN A 73 3.91 6.80 -26.94
CA ASN A 73 3.33 5.92 -27.94
C ASN A 73 3.24 6.65 -29.29
N VAL A 74 4.40 6.84 -29.93
CA VAL A 74 4.56 7.52 -31.21
C VAL A 74 5.57 6.75 -32.06
N ALA A 75 5.27 6.59 -33.34
CA ALA A 75 6.15 5.89 -34.30
C ALA A 75 7.23 6.81 -34.87
N ASP A 76 7.02 8.14 -34.82
CA ASP A 76 7.92 9.14 -35.40
C ASP A 76 9.28 9.18 -34.70
N THR A 77 10.30 9.62 -35.45
CA THR A 77 11.60 9.96 -34.87
C THR A 77 11.44 11.11 -33.89
N LEU A 78 11.91 10.90 -32.66
CA LEU A 78 11.90 11.90 -31.61
C LEU A 78 13.26 12.56 -31.49
N THR A 79 13.27 13.83 -31.10
CA THR A 79 14.47 14.58 -30.77
C THR A 79 14.39 15.06 -29.34
N GLU A 80 15.50 15.00 -28.61
CA GLU A 80 15.62 15.57 -27.28
C GLU A 80 16.47 16.83 -27.28
N PHE A 81 16.12 17.78 -26.41
CA PHE A 81 16.89 18.98 -26.14
C PHE A 81 16.88 19.30 -24.64
N PRO A 82 17.99 19.80 -24.05
CA PRO A 82 18.07 20.13 -22.63
C PRO A 82 17.09 21.22 -22.19
N ILE A 83 16.52 21.05 -20.99
CA ILE A 83 15.81 22.11 -20.28
C ILE A 83 16.66 22.52 -19.07
N THR A 84 17.15 23.75 -19.11
CA THR A 84 17.96 24.36 -18.06
C THR A 84 17.47 25.79 -17.80
N THR A 85 17.89 26.39 -16.69
CA THR A 85 17.68 27.82 -16.42
C THR A 85 19.04 28.42 -16.04
N PRO A 86 19.65 29.27 -16.89
CA PRO A 86 19.16 29.78 -18.18
C PRO A 86 19.04 28.69 -19.27
N VAL A 87 18.41 29.04 -20.40
CA VAL A 87 18.22 28.11 -21.54
C VAL A 87 19.58 27.60 -22.02
N TRP A 88 19.64 26.31 -22.34
CA TRP A 88 20.89 25.61 -22.65
C TRP A 88 21.64 26.22 -23.83
N ASP A 89 22.93 26.49 -23.60
CA ASP A 89 23.85 27.22 -24.48
C ASP A 89 25.15 26.43 -24.73
N ASN A 90 25.08 25.10 -24.70
CA ASN A 90 26.22 24.16 -24.77
C ASN A 90 26.90 23.85 -23.42
N ALA A 91 26.34 24.32 -22.30
CA ALA A 91 26.77 23.92 -20.95
C ALA A 91 26.40 22.47 -20.57
N ARG A 92 26.55 22.10 -19.29
CA ARG A 92 26.07 20.80 -18.79
C ARG A 92 24.55 20.69 -19.01
N PRO A 93 24.05 19.65 -19.71
CA PRO A 93 22.66 19.61 -20.19
C PRO A 93 21.61 19.32 -19.10
N GLY A 94 21.98 19.29 -17.83
CA GLY A 94 21.07 18.99 -16.73
C GLY A 94 20.33 17.65 -16.86
N ARG A 95 19.27 17.51 -16.06
CA ARG A 95 18.48 16.27 -15.92
C ARG A 95 17.29 16.18 -16.88
N PHE A 96 16.64 17.31 -17.16
CA PHE A 96 15.38 17.34 -17.92
C PHE A 96 15.59 17.54 -19.42
N ARG A 97 14.73 16.93 -20.23
CA ARG A 97 14.74 17.07 -21.68
C ARG A 97 13.33 17.41 -22.18
N VAL A 98 13.28 18.35 -23.12
CA VAL A 98 12.09 18.52 -23.95
C VAL A 98 12.18 17.56 -25.12
N ILE A 99 11.08 16.86 -25.39
CA ILE A 99 10.97 15.90 -26.48
C ILE A 99 10.05 16.47 -27.55
N THR A 100 10.59 16.56 -28.76
CA THR A 100 9.89 17.05 -29.95
C THR A 100 9.94 16.03 -31.07
N ARG A 101 9.10 16.24 -32.08
CA ARG A 101 9.10 15.58 -33.38
C ARG A 101 8.91 16.64 -34.47
N ALA A 102 8.91 16.22 -35.73
CA ALA A 102 8.68 17.12 -36.86
C ALA A 102 7.37 17.94 -36.71
N GLN A 103 6.30 17.31 -36.23
CA GLN A 103 5.00 17.98 -36.04
C GLN A 103 4.89 18.79 -34.72
N GLY A 104 5.92 18.85 -33.87
CA GLY A 104 5.94 19.70 -32.68
C GLY A 104 6.26 18.99 -31.36
N PHE A 105 5.74 19.54 -30.27
CA PHE A 105 6.01 19.09 -28.89
C PHE A 105 5.34 17.74 -28.58
N VAL A 106 6.06 16.86 -27.89
CA VAL A 106 5.59 15.52 -27.50
C VAL A 106 5.44 15.40 -25.98
N GLY A 107 6.43 15.86 -25.22
CA GLY A 107 6.44 15.83 -23.76
C GLY A 107 7.78 16.21 -23.16
N VAL A 108 7.89 16.03 -21.85
CA VAL A 108 9.12 16.25 -21.08
C VAL A 108 9.56 14.94 -20.45
N THR A 109 10.87 14.71 -20.41
CA THR A 109 11.48 13.57 -19.71
C THR A 109 12.50 14.02 -18.69
N ASP A 110 12.74 13.15 -17.71
CA ASP A 110 13.66 13.33 -16.61
C ASP A 110 14.65 12.16 -16.59
N LYS A 111 15.94 12.45 -16.47
CA LYS A 111 16.97 11.41 -16.30
C LYS A 111 16.92 10.89 -14.87
N VAL A 112 16.78 9.58 -14.71
CA VAL A 112 16.71 8.97 -13.38
C VAL A 112 18.11 8.90 -12.78
N ASP A 113 18.30 9.55 -11.63
CA ASP A 113 19.58 9.57 -10.94
C ASP A 113 20.05 8.13 -10.59
N GLY A 114 21.34 7.87 -10.75
CA GLY A 114 21.94 6.56 -10.44
C GLY A 114 21.72 5.46 -11.49
N ARG A 115 21.01 5.72 -12.60
CA ARG A 115 20.82 4.74 -13.69
C ARG A 115 21.23 5.32 -15.04
N ILE A 116 22.40 4.92 -15.51
CA ILE A 116 22.95 5.41 -16.78
C ILE A 116 21.98 5.06 -17.92
N GLY A 117 21.47 6.08 -18.60
CA GLY A 117 20.62 5.93 -19.77
C GLY A 117 19.13 5.68 -19.49
N GLN A 118 18.69 5.58 -18.23
CA GLN A 118 17.27 5.50 -17.92
C GLN A 118 16.65 6.90 -17.82
N VAL A 119 15.54 7.08 -18.52
CA VAL A 119 14.69 8.27 -18.42
C VAL A 119 13.29 7.88 -17.99
N GLN A 120 12.59 8.80 -17.35
CA GLN A 120 11.19 8.69 -17.02
C GLN A 120 10.43 9.84 -17.68
N ARG A 121 9.15 9.61 -17.98
CA ARG A 121 8.29 10.65 -18.52
C ARG A 121 7.77 11.51 -17.38
N CYS A 122 7.82 12.83 -17.56
CA CYS A 122 7.17 13.74 -16.64
C CYS A 122 5.65 13.76 -16.88
N GLU A 123 4.91 13.98 -15.81
CA GLU A 123 3.45 14.08 -15.84
C GLU A 123 3.04 15.55 -15.99
N THR A 124 1.89 15.86 -16.59
CA THR A 124 1.37 17.23 -16.53
C THR A 124 0.94 17.54 -15.10
N VAL A 125 1.07 18.79 -14.65
CA VAL A 125 0.72 19.17 -13.27
C VAL A 125 -0.73 18.77 -12.92
N GLY A 126 -1.67 18.90 -13.88
CA GLY A 126 -3.06 18.46 -13.70
C GLY A 126 -3.23 16.94 -13.56
N ALA A 127 -2.45 16.15 -14.31
CA ALA A 127 -2.47 14.69 -14.20
C ALA A 127 -1.87 14.23 -12.85
N ALA A 128 -0.76 14.85 -12.43
CA ALA A 128 -0.13 14.58 -11.15
C ALA A 128 -1.07 14.90 -9.98
N ALA A 129 -1.74 16.06 -10.00
CA ALA A 129 -2.71 16.42 -8.97
C ALA A 129 -3.90 15.44 -8.89
N THR A 130 -4.36 14.94 -10.05
CA THR A 130 -5.45 13.95 -10.10
C THR A 130 -5.01 12.61 -9.48
N ARG A 131 -3.78 12.18 -9.75
CA ARG A 131 -3.20 10.96 -9.17
C ARG A 131 -3.02 11.09 -7.66
N GLU A 132 -2.45 12.19 -7.19
CA GLU A 132 -2.27 12.45 -5.75
C GLU A 132 -3.62 12.45 -5.01
N LYS A 133 -4.66 13.05 -5.60
CA LYS A 133 -6.02 13.02 -5.04
C LYS A 133 -6.57 11.59 -4.95
N LYS A 134 -6.31 10.76 -5.96
CA LYS A 134 -6.74 9.35 -5.97
C LYS A 134 -6.00 8.55 -4.89
N GLU A 135 -4.68 8.69 -4.81
CA GLU A 135 -3.84 8.01 -3.82
C GLU A 135 -4.22 8.44 -2.39
N ALA A 136 -4.52 9.73 -2.16
CA ALA A 136 -5.00 10.22 -0.88
C ALA A 136 -6.34 9.58 -0.49
N LYS A 137 -7.28 9.47 -1.44
CA LYS A 137 -8.58 8.83 -1.21
C LYS A 137 -8.43 7.34 -0.89
N GLU A 138 -7.59 6.61 -1.62
CA GLU A 138 -7.33 5.19 -1.38
C GLU A 138 -6.68 4.97 0.00
N LYS A 139 -5.75 5.83 0.40
CA LYS A 139 -5.13 5.77 1.73
C LYS A 139 -6.14 6.02 2.85
N GLU A 140 -7.03 6.99 2.67
CA GLU A 140 -8.11 7.26 3.63
C GLU A 140 -9.06 6.07 3.77
N GLU A 141 -9.42 5.42 2.66
CA GLU A 141 -10.27 4.23 2.65
C GLU A 141 -9.60 3.03 3.36
N GLN A 142 -8.31 2.81 3.11
CA GLN A 142 -7.54 1.78 3.81
C GLN A 142 -7.46 2.04 5.33
N GLU A 143 -7.27 3.30 5.74
CA GLU A 143 -7.23 3.66 7.16
C GLU A 143 -8.59 3.45 7.83
N ARG A 144 -9.69 3.80 7.16
CA ARG A 144 -11.05 3.52 7.65
C ARG A 144 -11.28 2.02 7.80
N ALA A 145 -10.93 1.22 6.79
CA ALA A 145 -11.06 -0.23 6.84
C ALA A 145 -10.24 -0.86 7.97
N ALA A 146 -9.04 -0.35 8.23
CA ALA A 146 -8.20 -0.80 9.35
C ALA A 146 -8.83 -0.48 10.72
N LYS A 147 -9.40 0.74 10.88
CA LYS A 147 -10.09 1.16 12.12
C LYS A 147 -11.35 0.31 12.38
N ASP A 148 -12.15 0.06 11.35
CA ASP A 148 -13.36 -0.75 11.47
C ASP A 148 -13.05 -2.20 11.86
N LYS A 149 -11.99 -2.77 11.28
CA LYS A 149 -11.51 -4.10 11.67
C LYS A 149 -11.06 -4.14 13.13
N ALA A 150 -10.29 -3.14 13.57
CA ALA A 150 -9.85 -3.05 14.96
C ALA A 150 -11.02 -2.89 15.95
N ALA A 151 -12.07 -2.15 15.58
CA ALA A 151 -13.28 -1.99 16.39
C ALA A 151 -14.05 -3.31 16.54
N LYS A 152 -14.24 -4.06 15.44
CA LYS A 152 -14.90 -5.38 15.47
C LYS A 152 -14.13 -6.39 16.31
N ASP A 153 -12.80 -6.44 16.18
CA ASP A 153 -11.96 -7.34 16.97
C ASP A 153 -12.04 -7.02 18.47
N LYS A 154 -12.15 -5.74 18.84
CA LYS A 154 -12.37 -5.32 20.24
C LYS A 154 -13.71 -5.80 20.76
N GLU A 155 -14.80 -5.65 20.01
CA GLU A 155 -16.14 -6.08 20.41
C GLU A 155 -16.21 -7.61 20.60
N ILE A 156 -15.58 -8.39 19.71
CA ILE A 156 -15.51 -9.85 19.81
C ILE A 156 -14.76 -10.26 21.09
N ARG A 157 -13.63 -9.60 21.42
CA ARG A 157 -12.89 -9.87 22.66
C ARG A 157 -13.71 -9.54 23.90
N GLU A 158 -14.40 -8.41 23.92
CA GLU A 158 -15.24 -8.03 25.06
C GLU A 158 -16.40 -9.01 25.26
N LYS A 159 -17.04 -9.48 24.18
CA LYS A 159 -18.05 -10.55 24.25
C LYS A 159 -17.47 -11.85 24.78
N ALA A 160 -16.30 -12.28 24.31
CA ALA A 160 -15.65 -13.50 24.78
C ALA A 160 -15.27 -13.44 26.27
N ILE A 161 -14.85 -12.28 26.77
CA ILE A 161 -14.55 -12.08 28.19
C ILE A 161 -15.83 -12.20 29.04
N LYS A 162 -16.91 -11.51 28.64
CA LYS A 162 -18.21 -11.57 29.34
C LYS A 162 -18.77 -13.00 29.40
N ASP A 163 -18.70 -13.74 28.30
CA ASP A 163 -19.15 -15.13 28.25
C ASP A 163 -18.33 -16.04 29.18
N LYS A 164 -17.02 -15.80 29.29
CA LYS A 164 -16.16 -16.56 30.20
C LYS A 164 -16.49 -16.27 31.66
N GLU A 165 -16.69 -15.00 32.02
CA GLU A 165 -17.07 -14.59 33.38
C GLU A 165 -18.43 -15.18 33.78
N ALA A 166 -19.41 -15.19 32.87
CA ALA A 166 -20.72 -15.79 33.12
C ALA A 166 -20.64 -17.31 33.37
N LYS A 167 -19.81 -18.02 32.60
CA LYS A 167 -19.58 -19.47 32.80
C LYS A 167 -18.89 -19.77 34.13
N GLU A 168 -17.88 -18.97 34.51
CA GLU A 168 -17.19 -19.14 35.79
C GLU A 168 -18.12 -18.86 36.99
N ALA A 169 -18.98 -17.84 36.89
CA ALA A 169 -19.97 -17.54 37.92
C ALA A 169 -20.97 -18.69 38.11
N ALA A 170 -21.53 -19.23 37.02
CA ALA A 170 -22.45 -20.37 37.07
C ALA A 170 -21.79 -21.63 37.67
N ALA A 171 -20.53 -21.91 37.31
CA ALA A 171 -19.78 -23.04 37.87
C ALA A 171 -19.55 -22.90 39.39
N ARG A 172 -19.23 -21.69 39.87
CA ARG A 172 -19.07 -21.41 41.31
C ARG A 172 -20.38 -21.62 42.08
N GLU A 173 -21.50 -21.14 41.54
CA GLU A 173 -22.80 -21.32 42.17
C GLU A 173 -23.18 -22.81 42.29
N GLN A 174 -22.94 -23.58 41.24
CA GLN A 174 -23.22 -25.02 41.23
C GLN A 174 -22.32 -25.79 42.21
N ALA A 175 -21.05 -25.40 42.35
CA ALA A 175 -20.14 -25.97 43.34
C ALA A 175 -20.60 -25.70 44.79
N LEU A 176 -21.11 -24.49 45.08
CA LEU A 176 -21.66 -24.14 46.39
C LEU A 176 -22.92 -24.95 46.71
N LYS A 177 -23.85 -25.09 45.76
CA LYS A 177 -25.06 -25.92 45.93
C LYS A 177 -24.72 -27.38 46.23
N ASN A 178 -23.76 -27.95 45.49
CA ASN A 178 -23.30 -29.32 45.72
C ASN A 178 -22.65 -29.51 47.10
N LYS A 179 -21.88 -28.52 47.57
CA LYS A 179 -21.24 -28.58 48.89
C LYS A 179 -22.29 -28.53 50.02
N ALA A 180 -23.28 -27.66 49.91
CA ALA A 180 -24.38 -27.57 50.87
C ALA A 180 -25.21 -28.86 50.92
N ALA A 181 -25.51 -29.46 49.76
CA ALA A 181 -26.22 -30.74 49.70
C ALA A 181 -25.44 -31.89 50.36
N LYS A 182 -24.11 -31.90 50.21
CA LYS A 182 -23.22 -32.90 50.83
C LYS A 182 -23.18 -32.78 52.35
N GLU A 183 -23.07 -31.56 52.87
CA GLU A 183 -23.12 -31.31 54.32
C GLU A 183 -24.47 -31.69 54.93
N GLN A 184 -25.58 -31.45 54.22
CA GLN A 184 -26.91 -31.86 54.66
C GLN A 184 -27.03 -33.39 54.74
N ALA A 185 -26.53 -34.09 53.73
CA ALA A 185 -26.55 -35.56 53.67
C ALA A 185 -25.69 -36.21 54.78
N GLU A 186 -24.56 -35.61 55.14
CA GLU A 186 -23.74 -36.08 56.27
C GLU A 186 -24.41 -35.85 57.63
N LYS A 187 -25.09 -34.71 57.81
CA LYS A 187 -25.90 -34.46 59.02
C LYS A 187 -27.05 -35.47 59.17
N ASP A 188 -27.75 -35.80 58.07
CA ASP A 188 -28.80 -36.81 58.08
C ASP A 188 -28.27 -38.22 58.35
N LYS A 189 -27.08 -38.56 57.83
CA LYS A 189 -26.41 -39.83 58.16
C LYS A 189 -26.03 -39.90 59.64
N ALA A 190 -25.45 -38.84 60.20
CA ALA A 190 -25.08 -38.78 61.62
C ALA A 190 -26.31 -38.87 62.55
N ALA A 191 -27.46 -38.32 62.14
CA ALA A 191 -28.73 -38.47 62.85
C ALA A 191 -29.27 -39.92 62.79
N LYS A 192 -29.16 -40.58 61.63
CA LYS A 192 -29.55 -42.00 61.47
C LYS A 192 -28.64 -42.97 62.24
N ASP A 193 -27.33 -42.71 62.31
CA ASP A 193 -26.41 -43.56 63.07
C ASP A 193 -26.59 -43.39 64.59
N LYS A 194 -26.96 -42.20 65.07
CA LYS A 194 -27.40 -42.00 66.48
C LYS A 194 -28.71 -42.74 66.81
N ALA A 195 -29.59 -42.97 65.83
CA ALA A 195 -30.81 -43.75 66.03
C ALA A 195 -30.54 -45.27 66.04
N LYS A 196 -29.53 -45.76 65.30
CA LYS A 196 -29.14 -47.19 65.32
C LYS A 196 -28.30 -47.59 66.52
N ASN A 197 -27.58 -46.67 67.16
CA ASN A 197 -26.72 -46.98 68.31
C ASN A 197 -27.46 -47.15 69.65
N LYS A 198 -28.80 -47.14 69.67
CA LYS A 198 -29.61 -47.51 70.84
C LYS A 198 -30.09 -48.96 70.83
N ASN A 199 -29.83 -49.74 69.77
CA ASN A 199 -30.50 -51.04 69.63
C ASN A 199 -29.65 -52.20 69.12
N ASN A 200 -28.34 -52.22 69.36
CA ASN A 200 -27.59 -53.48 69.25
C ASN A 200 -26.30 -53.47 70.05
N GLY A 201 -26.44 -53.79 71.33
CA GLY A 201 -25.37 -54.43 72.09
C GLY A 201 -25.39 -55.94 71.83
N GLN A 202 -24.18 -56.50 71.77
CA GLN A 202 -23.81 -57.91 71.94
C GLN A 202 -23.94 -58.88 70.75
N GLY A 203 -22.79 -59.54 70.49
CA GLY A 203 -22.62 -60.69 69.60
C GLY A 203 -21.31 -60.55 68.82
N SER A 204 -20.13 -60.91 69.37
CA SER A 204 -19.59 -62.28 69.44
C SER A 204 -19.57 -62.98 68.08
N GLY A 205 -18.39 -63.28 67.54
CA GLY A 205 -18.29 -64.11 66.34
C GLY A 205 -16.94 -64.05 65.61
N THR A 206 -16.03 -64.94 66.01
CA THR A 206 -14.83 -65.40 65.30
C THR A 206 -15.09 -65.80 63.83
N GLY A 207 -14.13 -65.57 62.93
CA GLY A 207 -14.18 -66.19 61.60
C GLY A 207 -13.09 -65.80 60.61
N LYS A 208 -12.07 -66.66 60.50
CA LYS A 208 -11.30 -67.03 59.29
C LYS A 208 -11.95 -66.60 57.95
N ASP A 209 -11.18 -66.10 56.98
CA ASP A 209 -10.64 -66.88 55.84
C ASP A 209 -10.02 -65.97 54.74
N LYS A 210 -9.21 -66.61 53.91
CA LYS A 210 -8.30 -66.18 52.84
C LYS A 210 -8.95 -65.33 51.72
N GLY A 211 -8.11 -64.61 50.98
CA GLY A 211 -8.49 -64.16 49.63
C GLY A 211 -7.50 -63.30 48.88
N LYS A 212 -6.65 -63.94 48.06
CA LYS A 212 -5.79 -63.38 47.01
C LYS A 212 -6.48 -62.34 46.10
N GLY A 213 -5.71 -61.37 45.60
CA GLY A 213 -6.12 -60.59 44.43
C GLY A 213 -5.17 -59.48 43.98
N LYS A 214 -3.91 -59.80 43.66
CA LYS A 214 -3.04 -58.89 42.87
C LYS A 214 -3.56 -58.83 41.43
N GLY A 215 -4.14 -57.69 41.03
CA GLY A 215 -4.50 -57.39 39.65
C GLY A 215 -3.75 -56.14 39.15
N LYS A 216 -2.65 -56.36 38.42
CA LYS A 216 -1.97 -55.34 37.61
C LYS A 216 -2.77 -55.09 36.32
N GLY A 217 -2.90 -53.83 35.89
CA GLY A 217 -3.20 -53.44 34.51
C GLY A 217 -3.13 -51.91 34.38
N LYS A 218 -2.03 -51.31 33.92
CA LYS A 218 -1.60 -51.06 32.53
C LYS A 218 -2.57 -50.22 31.69
N GLY A 219 -2.04 -49.13 31.13
CA GLY A 219 -2.46 -48.51 29.86
C GLY A 219 -2.83 -47.03 30.02
N LYS A 220 -1.92 -46.07 29.79
CA LYS A 220 -1.38 -45.56 28.51
C LYS A 220 -2.38 -44.77 27.66
N GLY A 221 -1.91 -43.59 27.22
CA GLY A 221 -2.32 -42.89 25.99
C GLY A 221 -2.69 -41.43 26.28
N LYS A 222 -1.83 -40.45 26.01
CA LYS A 222 -1.63 -39.75 24.70
C LYS A 222 -2.95 -39.12 24.22
N VAL A 223 -2.99 -37.85 23.81
CA VAL A 223 -2.07 -37.12 22.92
C VAL A 223 -1.92 -35.67 23.39
#